data_AF-A0AAU5LZB0-F1
#
_entry.id   AF-A0AAU5LZB0-F1
#
_cell.length_a   1.000
_cell.length_b   1.000
_cell.length_c   1.000
_cell.angle_alpha   90.00
_cell.angle_beta   90.00
_cell.angle_gamma   90.00
#
_symmetry.space_group_name_H-M   'P 1'
#
loop_
_entity.id
_entity.type
_entity.pdbx_description
1 polymer ?
#
loop_
_entity_poly.entity_id
_entity_poly.type
_entity_poly.pdbx_seq_one_letter_code
_entity_poly.pdbx_strand_id
1 'polypeptide(L)'
;MLLTTIGAQTGTRHTTPLGFLPDGGERILVIGSAGGSPKHPDWYYNVLAHPIVTVEDGVFTYDAEAVVLQGPERDAAFARAVEADRGWADYEDKASRVLPVVALKEVSSGPPNASSFAEALRLVHNAFRREIGLIRKEIAESGPGLGAQLRINCLTLCKGLHVHHTHEDAGMFPALAERYPEFAPTIDRLAAEHVQIAALIEALQKVISTPSTDLTAVRREVNRLADALEAHLTYEEDQLIPLLEAA
;
A
#
# COMPACT_ATOMS: atom_id res chain seq x y z
N MET A 1 6.94 -0.64 6.55
CA MET A 1 7.10 0.78 6.15
C MET A 1 8.25 1.42 6.93
N LEU A 2 9.03 2.29 6.28
CA LEU A 2 9.97 3.21 6.93
C LEU A 2 9.39 4.63 6.88
N LEU A 3 9.46 5.36 7.99
CA LEU A 3 9.04 6.75 8.08
C LEU A 3 10.28 7.63 8.29
N THR A 4 10.54 8.52 7.34
CA THR A 4 11.60 9.53 7.45
C THR A 4 11.02 10.88 7.84
N THR A 5 11.48 11.41 8.98
CA THR A 5 11.04 12.68 9.57
C THR A 5 12.21 13.66 9.72
N ILE A 6 11.91 14.95 9.87
CA ILE A 6 12.92 15.98 10.21
C ILE A 6 12.92 16.19 11.73
N GLY A 7 14.08 16.06 12.37
CA GLY A 7 14.25 16.23 13.81
C GLY A 7 13.77 17.61 14.27
N ALA A 8 12.76 17.67 15.15
CA ALA A 8 12.17 18.94 15.60
C ALA A 8 13.19 19.88 16.26
N GLN A 9 14.22 19.32 16.89
CA GLN A 9 15.29 20.09 17.52
C GLN A 9 16.55 20.17 16.65
N THR A 10 16.85 19.10 15.91
CA THR A 10 18.14 18.94 15.22
C THR A 10 18.12 19.39 13.77
N GLY A 11 16.94 19.47 13.14
CA GLY A 11 16.79 19.71 11.70
C GLY A 11 17.30 18.58 10.80
N THR A 12 17.74 17.45 11.37
CA THR A 12 18.33 16.33 10.62
C THR A 12 17.27 15.30 10.24
N ARG A 13 17.46 14.58 9.12
CA ARG A 13 16.59 13.47 8.72
C ARG A 13 16.78 12.25 9.65
N HIS A 14 15.67 11.64 10.08
CA HIS A 14 15.64 10.43 10.92
C HIS A 14 14.64 9.43 10.35
N THR A 15 15.10 8.19 10.13
CA THR A 15 14.27 7.11 9.56
C THR A 15 13.93 6.07 10.63
N THR A 16 12.65 5.78 10.81
CA THR A 16 12.15 4.82 11.81
C THR A 16 11.28 3.74 11.14
N PRO A 17 11.55 2.43 11.37
CA PRO A 17 10.65 1.38 10.92
C PRO A 17 9.38 1.34 11.77
N LEU A 18 8.21 1.32 11.13
CA LEU A 18 6.91 1.35 11.80
C LEU A 18 5.95 0.32 11.19
N GLY A 19 5.08 -0.21 12.05
CA GLY A 19 3.83 -0.83 11.62
C GLY A 19 2.82 0.26 11.22
N PHE A 20 1.95 -0.07 10.26
CA PHE A 20 0.92 0.83 9.77
C PHE A 20 -0.39 0.08 9.53
N LEU A 21 -1.50 0.81 9.47
CA LEU A 21 -2.84 0.28 9.28
C LEU A 21 -3.56 1.05 8.16
N PRO A 22 -4.35 0.39 7.30
CA PRO A 22 -5.15 1.09 6.31
C PRO A 22 -6.31 1.86 6.99
N ASP A 23 -6.61 3.07 6.49
CA ASP A 23 -7.67 3.93 7.04
C ASP A 23 -9.00 3.89 6.24
N GLY A 24 -9.24 2.80 5.49
CA GLY A 24 -10.45 2.67 4.66
C GLY A 24 -10.55 3.64 3.47
N GLY A 25 -9.50 4.42 3.20
CA GLY A 25 -9.42 5.37 2.08
C GLY A 25 -7.97 5.61 1.62
N GLU A 26 -7.66 6.84 1.19
CA GLU A 26 -6.33 7.20 0.67
C GLU A 26 -5.24 7.27 1.75
N ARG A 27 -5.62 7.37 3.03
CA ARG A 27 -4.69 7.52 4.15
C ARG A 27 -4.21 6.17 4.70
N ILE A 28 -3.00 6.16 5.26
CA ILE A 28 -2.53 5.09 6.16
C ILE A 28 -2.37 5.66 7.58
N LEU A 29 -2.47 4.81 8.59
CA LEU A 29 -2.35 5.17 10.00
C LEU A 29 -1.07 4.61 10.58
N VAL A 30 -0.36 5.41 11.37
CA VAL A 30 0.73 4.98 12.23
C VAL A 30 0.41 5.33 13.69
N ILE A 31 0.77 4.45 14.62
CA ILE A 31 0.45 4.59 16.04
C ILE A 31 1.75 4.78 16.84
N GLY A 32 1.83 5.87 17.62
CA GLY A 32 2.95 6.18 18.49
C GLY A 32 2.99 5.35 19.78
N SER A 33 3.04 4.02 19.65
CA SER A 33 3.03 3.09 20.78
C SER A 33 4.32 3.12 21.60
N ALA A 34 5.47 3.20 20.93
CA ALA A 34 6.80 3.12 21.56
C ALA A 34 6.92 1.95 22.56
N GLY A 35 6.31 0.80 22.23
CA GLY A 35 6.29 -0.39 23.11
C GLY A 35 5.56 -0.20 24.45
N GLY A 36 4.64 0.78 24.52
CA GLY A 36 3.95 1.17 25.74
C GLY A 36 4.80 2.04 26.67
N SER A 37 5.76 2.79 26.12
CA SER A 37 6.57 3.74 26.89
C SER A 37 5.70 4.90 27.42
N PRO A 38 5.97 5.41 28.64
CA PRO A 38 5.30 6.60 29.17
C PRO A 38 5.64 7.88 28.38
N LYS A 39 6.65 7.84 27.51
CA LYS A 39 6.98 8.94 26.59
C LYS A 39 6.50 8.63 25.18
N HIS A 40 6.09 9.66 24.45
CA HIS A 40 5.89 9.57 23.01
C HIS A 40 7.23 9.31 22.29
N PRO A 41 7.22 8.62 21.14
CA PRO A 41 8.42 8.40 20.35
C PRO A 41 8.92 9.71 19.71
N ASP A 42 10.22 9.83 19.45
CA ASP A 42 10.82 11.05 18.91
C ASP A 42 10.22 11.46 17.56
N TRP A 43 9.90 10.49 16.70
CA TRP A 43 9.25 10.76 15.41
C TRP A 43 7.89 11.46 15.57
N TYR A 44 7.18 11.25 16.69
CA TYR A 44 5.91 11.94 16.94
C TYR A 44 6.11 13.44 17.15
N TYR A 45 7.16 13.83 17.88
CA TYR A 45 7.49 15.26 18.04
C TYR A 45 8.00 15.85 16.73
N ASN A 46 8.71 15.07 15.92
CA ASN A 46 9.15 15.50 14.59
C ASN A 46 7.98 15.83 13.68
N VAL A 47 6.95 14.97 13.60
CA VAL A 47 5.78 15.24 12.74
C VAL A 47 4.93 16.41 13.22
N LEU A 48 4.90 16.68 14.53
CA LEU A 48 4.23 17.88 15.08
C LEU A 48 4.92 19.17 14.62
N ALA A 49 6.24 19.17 14.50
CA ALA A 49 7.01 20.34 14.05
C ALA A 49 7.09 20.45 12.52
N HIS A 50 7.20 19.31 11.84
CA HIS A 50 7.39 19.19 10.40
C HIS A 50 6.46 18.10 9.84
N PRO A 51 5.24 18.45 9.41
CA PRO A 51 4.22 17.47 9.04
C PRO A 51 4.48 16.79 7.69
N ILE A 52 5.39 17.31 6.87
CA ILE A 52 5.78 16.65 5.62
C ILE A 52 6.86 15.59 5.93
N VAL A 53 6.54 14.34 5.63
CA VAL A 53 7.37 13.17 5.88
C VAL A 53 7.59 12.40 4.59
N THR A 54 8.70 11.68 4.50
CA THR A 54 8.92 10.72 3.42
C THR A 54 8.57 9.32 3.93
N VAL A 55 7.71 8.62 3.19
CA VAL A 55 7.28 7.25 3.47
C VAL A 55 7.93 6.32 2.47
N GLU A 56 8.57 5.26 2.97
CA GLU A 56 9.03 4.15 2.14
C GLU A 56 8.19 2.91 2.47
N ASP A 57 7.46 2.43 1.47
CA ASP A 57 6.62 1.24 1.56
C ASP A 57 6.90 0.29 0.39
N GLY A 58 7.60 -0.82 0.69
CA GLY A 58 8.11 -1.71 -0.34
C GLY A 58 9.08 -0.99 -1.27
N VAL A 59 8.70 -0.86 -2.55
CA VAL A 59 9.48 -0.17 -3.59
C VAL A 59 9.08 1.30 -3.76
N PHE A 60 8.01 1.73 -3.10
CA PHE A 60 7.49 3.09 -3.23
C PHE A 60 8.17 4.00 -2.23
N THR A 61 8.49 5.21 -2.69
CA THR A 61 8.95 6.31 -1.85
C THR A 61 8.14 7.54 -2.21
N TYR A 62 7.37 8.06 -1.27
CA TYR A 62 6.50 9.21 -1.51
C TYR A 62 6.49 10.15 -0.32
N ASP A 63 6.17 11.42 -0.58
CA ASP A 63 5.97 12.39 0.49
C ASP A 63 4.50 12.37 0.94
N ALA A 64 4.31 12.41 2.26
CA ALA A 64 3.01 12.43 2.89
C ALA A 64 2.91 13.57 3.90
N GLU A 65 1.70 14.07 4.09
CA GLU A 65 1.32 14.99 5.15
C GLU A 65 0.82 14.16 6.33
N ALA A 66 1.48 14.34 7.47
CA ALA A 66 1.15 13.72 8.74
C ALA A 66 0.14 14.56 9.52
N VAL A 67 -1.04 13.99 9.78
CA VAL A 67 -2.12 14.60 10.54
C VAL A 67 -2.36 13.81 11.82
N VAL A 68 -2.14 14.43 12.97
CA VAL A 68 -2.44 13.80 14.28
C VAL A 68 -3.95 13.82 14.49
N LEU A 69 -4.56 12.65 14.53
CA LEU A 69 -6.00 12.51 14.75
C LEU A 69 -6.36 12.91 16.18
N GLN A 70 -7.55 13.47 16.37
CA GLN A 70 -8.03 13.95 17.66
C GLN A 70 -9.45 13.43 17.95
N GLY A 71 -9.77 13.33 19.25
CA GLY A 71 -11.12 13.05 19.74
C GLY A 71 -11.78 11.82 19.07
N PRO A 72 -13.05 11.92 18.64
CA PRO A 72 -13.79 10.79 18.10
C PRO A 72 -13.16 10.11 16.89
N GLU A 73 -12.48 10.86 16.01
CA GLU A 73 -11.82 10.27 14.83
C GLU A 73 -10.64 9.38 15.25
N ARG A 74 -9.83 9.87 16.20
CA ARG A 74 -8.73 9.10 16.79
C ARG A 74 -9.25 7.85 17.47
N ASP A 75 -10.30 7.97 18.28
CA ASP A 75 -10.83 6.83 19.06
C ASP A 75 -11.42 5.75 18.16
N ALA A 76 -12.12 6.15 17.10
CA ALA A 76 -12.61 5.20 16.10
C ALA A 76 -11.47 4.51 15.35
N ALA A 77 -10.41 5.24 14.98
CA ALA A 77 -9.23 4.69 14.33
C ALA A 77 -8.48 3.71 15.24
N PHE A 78 -8.29 4.07 16.51
CA PHE A 78 -7.65 3.23 17.51
C PHE A 78 -8.47 1.97 17.83
N ALA A 79 -9.80 2.09 17.93
CA ALA A 79 -10.68 0.95 18.15
C ALA A 79 -10.56 -0.08 17.00
N ARG A 80 -10.47 0.36 15.74
CA ARG A 80 -10.20 -0.54 14.60
C ARG A 80 -8.84 -1.22 14.71
N ALA A 81 -7.82 -0.51 15.17
CA ALA A 81 -6.50 -1.10 15.42
C ALA A 81 -6.60 -2.22 16.46
N VAL A 82 -7.27 -1.97 17.59
CA VAL A 82 -7.49 -2.95 18.66
C VAL A 82 -8.32 -4.15 18.20
N GLU A 83 -9.31 -3.94 17.33
CA GLU A 83 -10.10 -5.01 16.72
C GLU A 83 -9.22 -5.93 15.85
N ALA A 84 -8.26 -5.36 15.12
CA ALA A 84 -7.32 -6.12 14.30
C ALA A 84 -6.23 -6.82 15.14
N ASP A 85 -5.71 -6.16 16.17
CA ASP A 85 -4.71 -6.70 17.08
C ASP A 85 -4.89 -6.12 18.49
N ARG A 86 -5.23 -6.99 19.45
CA ARG A 86 -5.44 -6.56 20.85
C ARG A 86 -4.18 -6.02 21.52
N GLY A 87 -2.98 -6.31 20.99
CA GLY A 87 -1.72 -5.77 21.52
C GLY A 87 -1.66 -4.24 21.53
N TRP A 88 -2.45 -3.55 20.68
CA TRP A 88 -2.56 -2.10 20.74
C TRP A 88 -3.16 -1.59 22.05
N ALA A 89 -4.17 -2.28 22.59
CA ALA A 89 -4.76 -1.93 23.88
C ALA A 89 -3.76 -2.14 25.01
N ASP A 90 -3.01 -3.25 24.99
CA ASP A 90 -1.98 -3.54 25.98
C ASP A 90 -0.89 -2.44 26.01
N TYR A 91 -0.52 -1.90 24.85
CA TYR A 91 0.42 -0.78 24.78
C TYR A 91 -0.14 0.52 25.37
N GLU A 92 -1.42 0.83 25.15
CA GLU A 92 -2.04 2.04 25.69
C GLU A 92 -2.17 1.96 27.22
N ASP A 93 -2.64 0.82 27.73
CA ASP A 93 -2.73 0.54 29.17
C ASP A 93 -1.35 0.69 29.84
N LYS A 94 -0.33 0.07 29.23
CA LYS A 94 1.05 0.13 29.73
C LYS A 94 1.63 1.55 29.69
N ALA A 95 1.31 2.33 28.67
CA ALA A 95 1.86 3.66 28.49
C ALA A 95 1.32 4.67 29.52
N SER A 96 0.14 4.42 30.10
CA SER A 96 -0.56 5.37 30.98
C SER A 96 -0.73 6.76 30.34
N ARG A 97 -0.82 6.79 29.00
CA ARG A 97 -1.07 7.97 28.16
C ARG A 97 -1.86 7.54 26.94
N VAL A 98 -2.60 8.46 26.36
CA VAL A 98 -3.26 8.23 25.07
C VAL A 98 -2.20 8.04 23.99
N LEU A 99 -2.26 6.93 23.26
CA LEU A 99 -1.36 6.71 22.13
C LEU A 99 -1.77 7.61 20.95
N PRO A 100 -0.87 8.42 20.38
CA PRO A 100 -1.22 9.24 19.24
C PRO A 100 -1.43 8.34 18.02
N VAL A 101 -2.50 8.60 17.28
CA VAL A 101 -2.76 8.01 15.97
C VAL A 101 -2.52 9.10 14.94
N VAL A 102 -1.65 8.84 13.99
CA VAL A 102 -1.26 9.80 12.94
C VAL A 102 -1.68 9.24 11.60
N ALA A 103 -2.51 9.97 10.88
CA ALA A 103 -2.85 9.67 9.50
C ALA A 103 -1.81 10.28 8.56
N LEU A 104 -1.28 9.48 7.65
CA LEU A 104 -0.39 9.91 6.58
C LEU A 104 -1.22 9.97 5.30
N LYS A 105 -1.34 11.17 4.75
CA LYS A 105 -1.99 11.42 3.46
C LYS A 105 -0.92 11.70 2.43
N GLU A 106 -0.86 10.90 1.38
CA GLU A 106 0.06 11.15 0.26
C GLU A 106 -0.18 12.55 -0.33
N VAL A 107 0.90 13.32 -0.50
CA VAL A 107 0.88 14.69 -1.06
C VAL A 107 1.43 14.68 -2.48
N SER A 108 2.39 13.80 -2.75
CA SER A 108 2.90 13.53 -4.08
C SER A 108 3.40 12.09 -4.15
N SER A 109 2.85 11.33 -5.08
CA SER A 109 3.40 10.05 -5.50
C SER A 109 4.76 10.30 -6.14
N GLY A 110 5.82 9.95 -5.41
CA GLY A 110 7.12 9.79 -6.04
C GLY A 110 7.10 8.52 -6.88
N PRO A 111 7.72 8.49 -8.07
CA PRO A 111 7.99 7.20 -8.70
C PRO A 111 8.79 6.33 -7.71
N PRO A 112 8.79 4.99 -7.89
CA PRO A 112 9.80 4.14 -7.27
C PRO A 112 11.18 4.76 -7.45
N ASN A 113 12.13 4.48 -6.56
CA ASN A 113 13.50 4.96 -6.70
C ASN A 113 14.16 4.34 -7.95
N ALA A 114 13.93 4.97 -9.10
CA ALA A 114 14.20 4.50 -10.45
C ALA A 114 14.76 5.64 -11.29
N SER A 115 15.68 5.31 -12.18
CA SER A 115 16.35 6.25 -13.08
C SER A 115 15.61 6.47 -14.42
N SER A 116 14.58 5.66 -14.70
CA SER A 116 13.74 5.79 -15.90
C SER A 116 12.31 5.26 -15.66
N PHE A 117 11.37 5.58 -16.55
CA PHE A 117 10.01 5.02 -16.51
C PHE A 117 10.00 3.51 -16.71
N ALA A 118 10.85 2.98 -17.60
CA ALA A 118 11.00 1.53 -17.81
C ALA A 118 11.48 0.82 -16.53
N GLU A 119 12.44 1.42 -15.82
CA GLU A 119 12.93 0.88 -14.56
C GLU A 119 11.86 0.98 -13.46
N ALA A 120 11.16 2.11 -13.37
CA ALA A 120 10.06 2.31 -12.43
C ALA A 120 8.97 1.24 -12.63
N LEU A 121 8.54 1.02 -13.87
CA LEU A 121 7.52 0.02 -14.22
C LEU A 121 7.95 -1.39 -13.78
N ARG A 122 9.16 -1.81 -14.16
CA ARG A 122 9.72 -3.11 -13.72
C ARG A 122 9.78 -3.23 -12.19
N LEU A 123 10.18 -2.18 -11.47
CA LEU A 123 10.27 -2.21 -10.00
C LEU A 123 8.91 -2.41 -9.36
N VAL A 124 7.90 -1.68 -9.82
CA VAL A 124 6.51 -1.80 -9.35
C VAL A 124 5.95 -3.18 -9.65
N HIS A 125 6.08 -3.64 -10.89
CA HIS A 125 5.62 -4.96 -11.32
C HIS A 125 6.27 -6.09 -10.52
N ASN A 126 7.59 -6.03 -10.32
CA ASN A 126 8.30 -7.00 -9.49
C ASN A 126 7.86 -6.98 -8.02
N ALA A 127 7.49 -5.82 -7.48
CA ALA A 127 6.92 -5.72 -6.14
C ALA A 127 5.55 -6.39 -6.08
N PHE A 128 4.67 -6.18 -7.06
CA PHE A 128 3.37 -6.83 -7.13
C PHE A 128 3.47 -8.34 -7.28
N ARG A 129 4.34 -8.85 -8.17
CA ARG A 129 4.60 -10.29 -8.32
C ARG A 129 5.05 -10.92 -7.00
N ARG A 130 5.95 -10.26 -6.29
CA ARG A 130 6.45 -10.71 -4.98
C ARG A 130 5.33 -10.77 -3.95
N GLU A 131 4.59 -9.68 -3.80
CA GLU A 131 3.57 -9.54 -2.76
C GLU A 131 2.41 -10.50 -2.97
N ILE A 132 1.88 -10.62 -4.20
CA ILE A 132 0.81 -11.58 -4.50
C ILE A 132 1.29 -13.03 -4.35
N GLY A 133 2.56 -13.30 -4.65
CA GLY A 133 3.20 -14.60 -4.42
C GLY A 133 3.28 -14.95 -2.93
N LEU A 134 3.65 -14.00 -2.07
CA LEU A 134 3.68 -14.15 -0.62
C LEU A 134 2.27 -14.39 -0.05
N ILE A 135 1.29 -13.58 -0.45
CA ILE A 135 -0.11 -13.73 -0.06
C ILE A 135 -0.65 -15.11 -0.46
N ARG A 136 -0.39 -15.55 -1.71
CA ARG A 136 -0.81 -16.87 -2.20
C ARG A 136 -0.19 -18.00 -1.36
N LYS A 137 1.09 -17.89 -1.02
CA LYS A 137 1.79 -18.87 -0.17
C LYS A 137 1.22 -18.88 1.25
N GLU A 138 1.03 -17.72 1.86
CA GLU A 138 0.54 -17.62 3.23
C GLU A 138 -0.89 -18.16 3.34
N ILE A 139 -1.77 -17.88 2.38
CA ILE A 139 -3.11 -18.47 2.29
C ILE A 139 -3.05 -19.99 2.05
N ALA A 140 -2.04 -20.48 1.32
CA ALA A 140 -1.83 -21.91 1.11
C ALA A 140 -1.52 -22.65 2.43
N GLU A 141 -0.73 -22.00 3.28
CA GLU A 141 -0.19 -22.54 4.53
C GLU A 141 -1.05 -22.20 5.77
N SER A 142 -2.00 -21.27 5.65
CA SER A 142 -2.87 -20.80 6.75
C SER A 142 -3.82 -21.87 7.28
N GLY A 143 -4.09 -21.80 8.59
CA GLY A 143 -5.12 -22.58 9.30
C GLY A 143 -6.56 -22.16 8.96
N PRO A 144 -7.57 -22.40 9.81
CA PRO A 144 -8.99 -22.24 9.44
C PRO A 144 -9.49 -20.78 9.28
N GLY A 145 -8.63 -19.76 9.42
CA GLY A 145 -9.01 -18.35 9.26
C GLY A 145 -7.90 -17.50 8.66
N LEU A 146 -8.29 -16.34 8.12
CA LEU A 146 -7.36 -15.34 7.59
C LEU A 146 -6.85 -14.47 8.75
N GLY A 147 -5.55 -14.48 9.01
CA GLY A 147 -4.95 -13.59 10.01
C GLY A 147 -5.16 -12.11 9.68
N ALA A 148 -5.23 -11.25 10.70
CA ALA A 148 -5.42 -9.81 10.52
C ALA A 148 -4.33 -9.19 9.63
N GLN A 149 -3.07 -9.61 9.81
CA GLN A 149 -1.95 -9.14 8.99
C GLN A 149 -2.10 -9.53 7.52
N LEU A 150 -2.47 -10.78 7.24
CA LEU A 150 -2.69 -11.26 5.87
C LEU A 150 -3.85 -10.53 5.19
N ARG A 151 -4.92 -10.21 5.93
CA ARG A 151 -6.01 -9.37 5.44
C ARG A 151 -5.51 -7.96 5.07
N ILE A 152 -4.67 -7.36 5.91
CA ILE A 152 -4.05 -6.05 5.66
C ILE A 152 -3.17 -6.12 4.40
N ASN A 153 -2.34 -7.15 4.26
CA ASN A 153 -1.48 -7.34 3.10
C ASN A 153 -2.31 -7.44 1.81
N CYS A 154 -3.38 -8.26 1.80
CA CYS A 154 -4.31 -8.36 0.68
C CYS A 154 -4.94 -7.01 0.31
N LEU A 155 -5.45 -6.26 1.29
CA LEU A 155 -6.07 -4.96 1.04
C LEU A 155 -5.08 -3.92 0.51
N THR A 156 -3.84 -3.96 1.02
CA THR A 156 -2.76 -3.06 0.60
C THR A 156 -2.35 -3.35 -0.85
N LEU A 157 -2.15 -4.63 -1.20
CA LEU A 157 -1.91 -5.05 -2.57
C LEU A 157 -3.03 -4.60 -3.51
N CYS A 158 -4.29 -4.87 -3.15
CA CYS A 158 -5.47 -4.49 -3.93
C CYS A 158 -5.52 -2.98 -4.22
N LYS A 159 -5.27 -2.15 -3.19
CA LYS A 159 -5.21 -0.69 -3.34
C LYS A 159 -4.06 -0.28 -4.26
N GLY A 160 -2.86 -0.83 -4.04
CA GLY A 160 -1.67 -0.52 -4.83
C GLY A 160 -1.86 -0.82 -6.31
N LEU A 161 -2.39 -2.00 -6.65
CA LEU A 161 -2.70 -2.39 -8.03
C LEU A 161 -3.73 -1.46 -8.68
N HIS A 162 -4.81 -1.13 -7.96
CA HIS A 162 -5.83 -0.23 -8.48
C HIS A 162 -5.26 1.15 -8.81
N VAL A 163 -4.45 1.71 -7.92
CA VAL A 163 -3.80 3.01 -8.12
C VAL A 163 -2.81 2.95 -9.29
N HIS A 164 -1.98 1.91 -9.36
CA HIS A 164 -1.02 1.70 -10.44
C HIS A 164 -1.69 1.69 -11.82
N HIS A 165 -2.67 0.80 -12.02
CA HIS A 165 -3.38 0.71 -13.31
C HIS A 165 -4.13 2.00 -13.66
N THR A 166 -4.71 2.70 -12.67
CA THR A 166 -5.39 3.98 -12.90
C THR A 166 -4.42 5.05 -13.41
N HIS A 167 -3.18 5.07 -12.90
CA HIS A 167 -2.16 6.01 -13.39
C HIS A 167 -1.70 5.69 -14.82
N GLU A 168 -1.59 4.41 -15.15
CA GLU A 168 -1.27 3.98 -16.51
C GLU A 168 -2.38 4.37 -17.48
N ASP A 169 -3.63 4.06 -17.15
CA ASP A 169 -4.82 4.36 -17.96
C ASP A 169 -5.00 5.87 -18.19
N ALA A 170 -4.80 6.68 -17.14
CA ALA A 170 -5.03 8.12 -17.21
C ALA A 170 -3.84 8.92 -17.76
N GLY A 171 -2.64 8.34 -17.77
CA GLY A 171 -1.40 9.05 -18.08
C GLY A 171 -0.54 8.37 -19.12
N MET A 172 0.07 7.24 -18.76
CA MET A 172 1.09 6.57 -19.59
C MET A 172 0.52 6.08 -20.92
N PHE A 173 -0.63 5.39 -20.89
CA PHE A 173 -1.25 4.79 -22.08
C PHE A 173 -1.68 5.82 -23.12
N PRO A 174 -2.41 6.91 -22.78
CA PRO A 174 -2.71 7.98 -23.72
C PRO A 174 -1.45 8.60 -24.34
N ALA A 175 -0.41 8.85 -23.54
CA ALA A 175 0.84 9.43 -24.03
C ALA A 175 1.59 8.51 -25.00
N LEU A 176 1.60 7.19 -24.73
CA LEU A 176 2.18 6.20 -25.63
C LEU A 176 1.38 6.04 -26.92
N ALA A 177 0.05 6.04 -26.83
CA ALA A 177 -0.83 5.95 -28.01
C ALA A 177 -0.70 7.18 -28.93
N GLU A 178 -0.49 8.37 -28.36
CA GLU A 178 -0.22 9.59 -29.14
C GLU A 178 1.15 9.54 -29.83
N ARG A 179 2.19 9.08 -29.12
CA ARG A 179 3.57 9.02 -29.64
C ARG A 179 3.81 7.86 -30.61
N TYR A 180 3.14 6.73 -30.40
CA TYR A 180 3.31 5.49 -31.17
C TYR A 180 1.94 4.90 -31.59
N PRO A 181 1.23 5.50 -32.56
CA PRO A 181 -0.12 5.09 -32.95
C PRO A 181 -0.24 3.62 -33.40
N GLU A 182 0.84 3.03 -33.91
CA GLU A 182 0.91 1.63 -34.30
C GLU A 182 0.74 0.65 -33.13
N PHE A 183 0.96 1.12 -31.89
CA PHE A 183 0.78 0.34 -30.66
C PHE A 183 -0.63 0.44 -30.06
N ALA A 184 -1.56 1.19 -30.67
CA ALA A 184 -2.93 1.33 -30.17
C ALA A 184 -3.61 -0.02 -29.83
N PRO A 185 -3.48 -1.11 -30.64
CA PRO A 185 -4.07 -2.40 -30.28
C PRO A 185 -3.49 -3.02 -29.00
N THR A 186 -2.21 -2.78 -28.71
CA THR A 186 -1.56 -3.23 -27.47
C THR A 186 -2.11 -2.45 -26.28
N ILE A 187 -2.21 -1.12 -26.41
CA ILE A 187 -2.76 -0.26 -25.36
C ILE A 187 -4.23 -0.60 -25.08
N ASP A 188 -5.05 -0.80 -26.12
CA ASP A 188 -6.45 -1.21 -25.97
C ASP A 188 -6.59 -2.53 -25.22
N ARG A 189 -5.69 -3.49 -25.51
CA ARG A 189 -5.66 -4.77 -24.80
C ARG A 189 -5.30 -4.58 -23.33
N LEU A 190 -4.26 -3.81 -23.02
CA LEU A 190 -3.83 -3.57 -21.64
C LEU A 190 -4.92 -2.88 -20.83
N ALA A 191 -5.59 -1.86 -21.39
CA ALA A 191 -6.72 -1.19 -20.76
C ALA A 191 -7.91 -2.16 -20.51
N ALA A 192 -8.19 -3.08 -21.45
CA ALA A 192 -9.21 -4.11 -21.24
C ALA A 192 -8.83 -5.11 -20.11
N GLU A 193 -7.55 -5.48 -20.03
CA GLU A 193 -7.02 -6.31 -18.95
C GLU A 193 -7.09 -5.58 -17.59
N HIS A 194 -6.87 -4.26 -17.53
CA HIS A 194 -7.07 -3.45 -16.32
C HIS A 194 -8.51 -3.52 -15.80
N VAL A 195 -9.51 -3.42 -16.68
CA VAL A 195 -10.93 -3.55 -16.30
C VAL A 195 -11.21 -4.95 -15.72
N GLN A 196 -10.65 -6.00 -16.31
CA GLN A 196 -10.78 -7.36 -15.78
C GLN A 196 -10.12 -7.50 -14.41
N ILE A 197 -8.91 -6.96 -14.22
CA ILE A 197 -8.18 -7.05 -12.96
C ILE A 197 -8.90 -6.24 -11.87
N ALA A 198 -9.44 -5.06 -12.18
CA ALA A 198 -10.24 -4.27 -11.26
C ALA A 198 -11.44 -5.07 -10.71
N ALA A 199 -12.16 -5.80 -11.58
CA ALA A 199 -13.26 -6.67 -11.16
C ALA A 199 -12.80 -7.82 -10.23
N LEU A 200 -11.59 -8.36 -10.45
CA LEU A 200 -11.00 -9.39 -9.58
C LEU A 200 -10.58 -8.80 -8.23
N ILE A 201 -10.04 -7.58 -8.22
CA ILE A 201 -9.71 -6.83 -7.00
C ILE A 201 -10.97 -6.61 -6.16
N GLU A 202 -12.07 -6.13 -6.76
CA GLU A 202 -13.35 -5.94 -6.07
C GLU A 202 -13.90 -7.25 -5.50
N ALA A 203 -13.84 -8.33 -6.28
CA ALA A 203 -14.29 -9.65 -5.83
C ALA A 203 -13.47 -10.14 -4.62
N LEU A 204 -12.14 -9.98 -4.66
CA LEU A 204 -11.28 -10.35 -3.55
C LEU A 204 -11.56 -9.50 -2.31
N GLN A 205 -11.64 -8.17 -2.46
CA GLN A 205 -11.98 -7.24 -1.38
C GLN A 205 -13.29 -7.61 -0.70
N LYS A 206 -14.33 -7.92 -1.48
CA LYS A 206 -15.62 -8.35 -0.96
C LYS A 206 -15.51 -9.61 -0.09
N VAL A 207 -14.73 -10.60 -0.52
CA VAL A 207 -14.58 -11.85 0.24
C VAL A 207 -13.79 -11.60 1.53
N ILE A 208 -12.69 -10.83 1.48
CA ILE A 208 -11.84 -10.59 2.67
C ILE A 208 -12.46 -9.62 3.67
N SER A 209 -13.40 -8.76 3.27
CA SER A 209 -14.11 -7.86 4.20
C SER A 209 -15.22 -8.53 5.01
N THR A 210 -15.60 -9.78 4.70
CA THR A 210 -16.66 -10.49 5.44
C THR A 210 -16.15 -11.09 6.77
N PRO A 211 -16.90 -10.99 7.90
CA PRO A 211 -16.46 -11.49 9.22
C PRO A 211 -16.30 -13.01 9.31
N SER A 212 -17.09 -13.77 8.54
CA SER A 212 -16.96 -15.23 8.38
C SER A 212 -16.28 -15.49 7.04
N THR A 213 -14.96 -15.32 7.00
CA THR A 213 -14.20 -15.49 5.76
C THR A 213 -14.10 -16.98 5.41
N ASP A 214 -14.78 -17.41 4.35
CA ASP A 214 -14.53 -18.71 3.72
C ASP A 214 -13.15 -18.66 3.03
N LEU A 215 -12.16 -19.31 3.63
CA LEU A 215 -10.81 -19.38 3.08
C LEU A 215 -10.74 -20.07 1.71
N THR A 216 -11.70 -20.93 1.39
CA THR A 216 -11.82 -21.52 0.04
C THR A 216 -12.13 -20.44 -0.98
N ALA A 217 -13.07 -19.55 -0.66
CA ALA A 217 -13.39 -18.40 -1.50
C ALA A 217 -12.21 -17.42 -1.60
N VAL A 218 -11.54 -17.10 -0.49
CA VAL A 218 -10.34 -16.23 -0.53
C VAL A 218 -9.26 -16.83 -1.40
N ARG A 219 -8.92 -18.10 -1.20
CA ARG A 219 -7.89 -18.80 -1.99
C ARG A 219 -8.23 -18.79 -3.47
N ARG A 220 -9.49 -19.00 -3.83
CA ARG A 220 -9.95 -18.93 -5.22
C ARG A 220 -9.75 -17.54 -5.82
N GLU A 221 -10.21 -16.48 -5.14
CA GLU A 221 -10.08 -15.12 -5.69
C GLU A 221 -8.61 -14.65 -5.75
N VAL A 222 -7.78 -15.01 -4.76
CA VAL A 222 -6.33 -14.71 -4.81
C VAL A 222 -5.65 -15.42 -5.98
N ASN A 223 -5.95 -16.70 -6.23
CA ASN A 223 -5.37 -17.40 -7.38
C ASN A 223 -5.80 -16.78 -8.71
N ARG A 224 -7.09 -16.44 -8.86
CA ARG A 224 -7.59 -15.76 -10.06
C ARG A 224 -6.90 -14.43 -10.31
N LEU A 225 -6.74 -13.61 -9.27
CA LEU A 225 -6.02 -12.34 -9.36
C LEU A 225 -4.55 -12.57 -9.70
N ALA A 226 -3.89 -13.53 -9.04
CA ALA A 226 -2.47 -13.84 -9.28
C ALA A 226 -2.20 -14.27 -10.72
N ASP A 227 -3.02 -15.17 -11.25
CA ASP A 227 -2.82 -15.70 -12.61
C ASP A 227 -3.11 -14.62 -13.67
N ALA A 228 -4.16 -13.82 -13.48
CA ALA A 228 -4.47 -12.71 -14.38
C ALA A 228 -3.40 -11.62 -14.34
N LEU A 229 -2.93 -11.26 -13.15
CA LEU A 229 -1.91 -10.24 -12.96
C LEU A 229 -0.58 -10.69 -13.56
N GLU A 230 -0.13 -11.92 -13.32
CA GLU A 230 1.13 -12.41 -13.90
C GLU A 230 1.11 -12.36 -15.44
N ALA A 231 0.01 -12.80 -16.06
CA ALA A 231 -0.15 -12.75 -17.50
C ALA A 231 -0.14 -11.31 -18.04
N HIS A 232 -0.84 -10.41 -17.35
CA HIS A 232 -0.93 -9.00 -17.71
C HIS A 232 0.43 -8.29 -17.60
N LEU A 233 1.09 -8.35 -16.42
CA LEU A 233 2.38 -7.70 -16.20
C LEU A 233 3.44 -8.21 -17.18
N THR A 234 3.46 -9.53 -17.45
CA THR A 234 4.39 -10.10 -18.43
C THR A 234 4.17 -9.52 -19.83
N TYR A 235 2.91 -9.43 -20.26
CA TYR A 235 2.58 -8.87 -21.57
C TYR A 235 2.90 -7.37 -21.64
N GLU A 236 2.58 -6.61 -20.61
CA GLU A 236 2.91 -5.19 -20.54
C GLU A 236 4.42 -4.94 -20.62
N GLU A 237 5.19 -5.67 -19.81
CA GLU A 237 6.65 -5.57 -19.80
C GLU A 237 7.25 -5.92 -21.17
N ASP A 238 6.81 -7.01 -21.79
CA ASP A 238 7.28 -7.46 -23.11
C ASP A 238 7.01 -6.44 -24.22
N GLN A 239 5.89 -5.72 -24.13
CA GLN A 239 5.49 -4.78 -25.18
C GLN A 239 5.98 -3.36 -24.94
N LEU A 240 5.89 -2.85 -23.71
CA LEU A 240 6.08 -1.44 -23.42
C LEU A 240 7.49 -1.10 -22.99
N ILE A 241 8.21 -1.99 -22.31
CA ILE A 241 9.55 -1.65 -21.83
C ILE A 241 10.52 -1.34 -22.98
N PRO A 242 10.58 -2.11 -24.08
CA PRO A 242 11.45 -1.76 -25.21
C PRO A 242 11.16 -0.36 -25.77
N LEU A 243 9.91 0.10 -25.74
CA LEU A 243 9.52 1.43 -26.17
C LEU A 243 9.96 2.51 -25.18
N LEU A 244 9.77 2.25 -23.88
CA LEU A 244 10.13 3.17 -22.80
C LEU A 244 11.66 3.33 -22.64
N GLU A 245 12.44 2.29 -22.92
CA GLU A 245 13.91 2.36 -22.94
C GLU A 245 14.45 3.12 -24.15
N ALA A 246 13.69 3.16 -25.25
CA ALA A 246 14.05 3.89 -26.47
C ALA A 246 13.60 5.37 -26.46
N ALA A 247 12.83 5.79 -25.45
CA ALA A 247 12.07 7.05 -25.43
C ALA A 247 12.83 8.28 -24.93
#